data_AF-A0A2S5MDE5-F1
#
_entry.id   AF-A0A2S5MDE5-F1
#
_cell.length_a   1.000
_cell.length_b   1.000
_cell.length_c   1.000
_cell.angle_alpha   90.00
_cell.angle_beta   90.00
_cell.angle_gamma   90.00
#
_symmetry.space_group_name_H-M   'P 1'
#
loop_
_entity.id
_entity.type
_entity.pdbx_description
1 polymer ?
#
loop_
_entity_poly.entity_id
_entity_poly.type
_entity_poly.pdbx_seq_one_letter_code
_entity_poly.pdbx_strand_id
1 'polypeptide(L)'
;MADPTNRLNAVVAALEKVREHVEQLDGDYETEPSAYNRWIGMLDGVVDGDWKSLRLEPEPLEAADYVMHIDAAIAFLTEHRSASITMFKRG
;
A
#
# COMPACT_ATOMS: atom_id res chain seq x y z
N MET A 1 -1.19 -1.96 22.40
CA MET A 1 -0.67 -2.46 21.11
C MET A 1 -1.80 -2.32 20.10
N ALA A 2 -1.58 -1.62 18.98
CA ALA A 2 -2.61 -1.52 17.95
C ALA A 2 -2.78 -2.90 17.31
N ASP A 3 -4.03 -3.34 17.12
CA ASP A 3 -4.34 -4.59 16.41
C ASP A 3 -3.71 -4.54 15.00
N PRO A 4 -2.88 -5.53 14.61
CA PRO A 4 -2.29 -5.60 13.27
C PRO A 4 -3.33 -5.46 12.14
N THR A 5 -4.55 -5.94 12.36
CA THR A 5 -5.68 -5.81 11.43
C THR A 5 -6.10 -4.34 11.27
N ASN A 6 -6.11 -3.57 12.36
CA ASN A 6 -6.44 -2.15 12.33
C ASN A 6 -5.37 -1.34 11.59
N ARG A 7 -4.11 -1.74 11.68
CA ARG A 7 -3.01 -1.08 10.97
C ARG A 7 -3.07 -1.36 9.47
N LEU A 8 -3.28 -2.60 9.06
CA LEU A 8 -3.45 -2.95 7.64
C LEU A 8 -4.64 -2.20 7.03
N ASN A 9 -5.78 -2.13 7.73
CA ASN A 9 -6.95 -1.37 7.27
C ASN A 9 -6.64 0.14 7.13
N ALA A 10 -5.89 0.71 8.07
CA ALA A 10 -5.50 2.11 8.01
C ALA A 10 -4.56 2.40 6.83
N VAL A 11 -3.64 1.48 6.52
CA VAL A 11 -2.74 1.61 5.36
C VAL A 11 -3.54 1.51 4.06
N VAL A 12 -4.44 0.53 3.92
CA VAL A 12 -5.31 0.41 2.74
C VAL A 12 -6.13 1.69 2.53
N ALA A 13 -6.80 2.20 3.57
CA ALA A 13 -7.57 3.43 3.48
C ALA A 13 -6.71 4.66 3.12
N ALA A 14 -5.47 4.70 3.59
CA ALA A 14 -4.54 5.77 3.22
C ALA A 14 -4.10 5.67 1.75
N LEU A 15 -3.84 4.45 1.26
CA LEU A 15 -3.50 4.21 -0.15
C LEU A 15 -4.66 4.56 -1.08
N GLU A 16 -5.91 4.27 -0.69
CA GLU A 16 -7.10 4.72 -1.44
C GLU A 16 -7.13 6.25 -1.59
N LYS A 17 -6.72 7.01 -0.57
CA LYS A 17 -6.62 8.48 -0.66
C LYS A 17 -5.47 8.97 -1.52
N VAL A 18 -4.34 8.26 -1.54
CA VAL A 18 -3.26 8.57 -2.49
C VAL A 18 -3.75 8.30 -3.92
N ARG A 19 -4.41 7.18 -4.17
CA ARG A 19 -5.02 6.83 -5.46
C ARG A 19 -5.99 7.90 -5.94
N GLU A 20 -6.98 8.27 -5.12
CA GLU A 20 -7.97 9.30 -5.45
C GLU A 20 -7.32 10.64 -5.83
N HIS A 21 -6.18 10.98 -5.21
CA HIS A 21 -5.44 12.20 -5.53
C HIS A 21 -4.70 12.08 -6.87
N VAL A 22 -4.00 10.96 -7.10
CA VAL A 22 -3.22 10.74 -8.32
C VAL A 22 -4.12 10.61 -9.54
N GLU A 23 -5.31 10.00 -9.41
CA GLU A 23 -6.31 9.90 -10.49
C GLU A 23 -6.85 11.25 -10.98
N GLN A 24 -6.65 12.33 -10.23
CA GLN A 24 -7.04 13.69 -10.64
C GLN A 24 -5.97 14.38 -11.50
N LEU A 25 -4.79 13.77 -11.63
CA LEU A 25 -3.69 14.29 -12.42
C LEU A 25 -3.78 13.76 -13.86
N ASP A 26 -3.15 14.47 -14.78
CA ASP A 26 -2.94 13.95 -16.14
C ASP A 26 -2.07 12.69 -16.07
N GLY A 27 -2.36 11.71 -16.92
CA GLY A 27 -1.75 10.37 -16.83
C GLY A 27 -0.23 10.36 -16.98
N ASP A 28 0.32 11.31 -17.74
CA ASP A 28 1.76 11.51 -17.99
C ASP A 28 2.42 12.46 -16.98
N TYR A 29 1.67 12.95 -15.98
CA TYR A 29 2.22 13.78 -14.92
C TYR A 29 3.17 12.97 -14.02
N GLU A 30 4.41 13.43 -13.89
CA GLU A 30 5.40 12.76 -13.04
C GLU A 30 5.12 13.02 -11.55
N THR A 31 5.02 11.95 -10.78
CA THR A 31 4.69 11.97 -9.36
C THR A 31 5.76 11.27 -8.54
N GLU A 32 6.09 11.83 -7.38
CA GLU A 32 6.99 11.16 -6.44
C GLU A 32 6.22 10.10 -5.62
N PRO A 33 6.74 8.86 -5.52
CA PRO A 33 6.09 7.79 -4.77
C PRO A 33 6.27 7.90 -3.24
N SER A 34 6.76 9.04 -2.74
CA SER A 34 7.11 9.25 -1.34
C SER A 34 5.90 9.11 -0.39
N ALA A 35 4.73 9.59 -0.81
CA ALA A 35 3.48 9.45 -0.06
C ALA A 35 3.04 7.98 0.08
N TYR A 36 3.09 7.21 -1.01
CA TYR A 36 2.84 5.77 -1.00
C TYR A 36 3.85 5.02 -0.11
N ASN A 37 5.14 5.27 -0.31
CA ASN A 37 6.23 4.61 0.42
C ASN A 37 6.21 4.89 1.92
N ARG A 38 5.66 6.04 2.34
CA ARG A 38 5.43 6.38 3.73
C ARG A 38 4.38 5.47 4.37
N TRP A 39 3.26 5.22 3.68
CA TRP A 39 2.19 4.38 4.20
C TRP A 39 2.56 2.90 4.20
N ILE A 40 3.19 2.42 3.13
CA ILE A 40 3.74 1.05 3.09
C ILE A 40 4.71 0.86 4.26
N GLY A 41 5.60 1.82 4.53
CA GLY A 41 6.55 1.78 5.65
C GLY A 41 5.93 1.65 7.04
N MET A 42 4.62 1.86 7.21
CA MET A 42 3.94 1.64 8.48
C MET A 42 3.59 0.17 8.74
N LEU A 43 3.57 -0.70 7.73
CA LEU A 43 3.29 -2.12 7.94
C LEU A 43 4.45 -2.79 8.69
N ASP A 44 4.11 -3.71 9.61
CA ASP A 44 5.13 -4.48 10.33
C ASP A 44 5.81 -5.45 9.36
N GLY A 45 7.15 -5.45 9.29
CA GLY A 45 7.91 -6.30 8.39
C GLY A 45 8.23 -5.69 7.02
N VAL A 46 8.13 -4.36 6.83
CA VAL A 46 8.50 -3.71 5.55
C VAL A 46 10.01 -3.54 5.38
N VAL A 47 10.77 -3.52 6.48
CA VAL A 47 12.23 -3.37 6.44
C VAL A 47 12.92 -4.69 6.08
N ASP A 48 12.47 -5.80 6.68
CA ASP A 48 13.13 -7.12 6.61
C ASP A 48 12.17 -8.30 6.33
N GLY A 49 10.91 -8.04 5.97
CA GLY A 49 9.88 -9.06 5.79
C GLY A 49 9.15 -8.96 4.44
N ASP A 50 8.03 -9.67 4.36
CA ASP A 50 7.32 -9.98 3.10
C ASP A 50 6.79 -8.74 2.36
N TRP A 51 6.66 -7.59 3.05
CA TRP A 51 6.10 -6.36 2.49
C TRP A 51 7.15 -5.44 1.86
N LYS A 52 8.45 -5.78 1.94
CA LYS A 52 9.53 -4.93 1.40
C LYS A 52 9.39 -4.70 -0.11
N SER A 53 8.93 -5.72 -0.84
CA SER A 53 8.72 -5.69 -2.29
C SER A 53 7.59 -4.74 -2.71
N LEU A 54 6.76 -4.27 -1.78
CA LEU A 54 5.73 -3.28 -2.07
C LEU A 54 6.29 -1.86 -2.16
N ARG A 55 7.51 -1.58 -1.67
CA ARG A 55 8.07 -0.22 -1.80
C ARG A 55 8.48 0.04 -3.25
N LEU A 56 8.16 1.24 -3.71
CA LEU A 56 8.62 1.74 -5.00
C LEU A 56 10.00 2.39 -4.82
N GLU A 57 10.79 2.39 -5.89
CA GLU A 57 12.01 3.21 -5.94
C GLU A 57 11.65 4.70 -5.80
N PRO A 58 12.55 5.54 -5.28
CA PRO A 58 12.26 6.96 -5.04
C PRO A 58 12.20 7.82 -6.32
N GLU A 59 12.28 7.20 -7.48
CA GLU A 59 12.23 7.88 -8.78
C GLU A 59 10.78 8.28 -9.13
N PRO A 60 10.58 9.41 -9.83
CA PRO A 60 9.26 9.80 -10.29
C PRO A 60 8.65 8.76 -11.24
N LEU A 61 7.34 8.59 -11.15
CA LEU A 61 6.54 7.71 -11.99
C LEU A 61 5.41 8.51 -12.62
N GLU A 62 5.04 8.19 -13.86
CA GLU A 62 3.83 8.72 -14.48
C GLU A 62 2.60 8.38 -13.61
N ALA A 63 1.67 9.32 -13.50
CA ALA A 63 0.48 9.17 -12.66
C ALA A 63 -0.32 7.91 -13.00
N ALA A 64 -0.42 7.54 -14.28
CA ALA A 64 -1.11 6.32 -14.71
C ALA A 64 -0.44 5.04 -14.16
N ASP A 65 0.89 4.97 -14.25
CA ASP A 65 1.66 3.85 -13.70
C ASP A 65 1.58 3.83 -12.17
N TYR A 66 1.61 5.00 -11.54
CA TYR A 66 1.51 5.10 -10.09
C TYR A 66 0.14 4.63 -9.58
N VAL A 67 -0.96 4.98 -10.24
CA VAL A 67 -2.30 4.44 -9.93
C VAL A 67 -2.32 2.92 -10.03
N MET A 68 -1.74 2.35 -11.10
CA MET A 68 -1.65 0.89 -11.27
C MET A 68 -0.89 0.23 -10.12
N HIS A 69 0.22 0.82 -9.66
CA HIS A 69 0.97 0.32 -8.51
C HIS A 69 0.17 0.39 -7.21
N ILE A 70 -0.55 1.50 -6.97
CA ILE A 70 -1.39 1.65 -5.78
C ILE A 70 -2.51 0.60 -5.78
N ASP A 71 -3.15 0.36 -6.93
CA ASP A 71 -4.22 -0.63 -7.08
C ASP A 71 -3.72 -2.05 -6.81
N ALA A 72 -2.57 -2.42 -7.37
CA ALA A 72 -1.96 -3.72 -7.12
C ALA A 72 -1.62 -3.92 -5.63
N ALA A 73 -1.09 -2.88 -4.97
CA ALA A 73 -0.79 -2.92 -3.55
C ALA A 73 -2.07 -3.10 -2.70
N ILE A 74 -3.11 -2.30 -2.95
CA ILE A 74 -4.39 -2.41 -2.24
C ILE A 74 -4.99 -3.82 -2.39
N ALA A 75 -5.00 -4.38 -3.61
CA ALA A 75 -5.49 -5.73 -3.86
C ALA A 75 -4.70 -6.77 -3.05
N PHE A 76 -3.36 -6.72 -3.12
CA PHE A 76 -2.49 -7.64 -2.39
C PHE A 76 -2.71 -7.56 -0.86
N LEU A 77 -2.73 -6.34 -0.29
CA LEU A 77 -2.96 -6.12 1.14
C LEU A 77 -4.35 -6.65 1.57
N THR A 78 -5.37 -6.45 0.73
CA THR A 78 -6.75 -6.88 1.00
C THR A 78 -6.89 -8.40 0.96
N GLU A 79 -6.18 -9.09 0.07
CA GLU A 79 -6.14 -10.56 0.05
C GLU A 79 -5.43 -11.12 1.29
N HIS A 80 -4.30 -10.52 1.68
CA HIS A 80 -3.52 -10.96 2.85
C HIS A 80 -4.24 -10.73 4.18
N ARG A 81 -5.16 -9.75 4.23
CA ARG A 81 -6.12 -9.59 5.34
C ARG A 81 -6.90 -10.88 5.62
N SER A 82 -7.29 -11.61 4.58
CA SER A 82 -8.10 -12.83 4.70
C SER A 82 -7.28 -14.02 5.21
N ALA A 83 -5.98 -14.06 4.88
CA ALA A 83 -5.07 -15.10 5.33
C ALA A 83 -4.75 -14.98 6.83
N SER A 84 -4.46 -13.77 7.33
CA SER A 84 -4.15 -13.54 8.74
C SER A 84 -5.34 -13.83 9.67
N ILE A 85 -6.57 -13.45 9.29
CA ILE A 85 -7.78 -13.73 10.08
C ILE A 85 -8.07 -15.25 10.18
N THR A 86 -7.72 -16.03 9.14
CA THR A 86 -7.96 -17.47 9.12
C THR A 86 -6.98 -18.24 10.02
N MET A 87 -5.76 -17.74 10.23
CA MET A 87 -4.77 -18.36 11.10
C MET A 87 -5.10 -18.21 12.59
N PHE A 88 -5.69 -17.08 13.01
CA PHE A 88 -6.08 -16.84 14.41
C PHE A 88 -7.38 -17.52 14.83
N LYS A 89 -8.22 -18.01 13.90
CA LYS A 89 -9.47 -18.74 14.22
C LYS A 89 -9.28 -20.23 14.50
N ARG A 90 -8.06 -20.76 14.34
CA ARG A 90 -7.72 -22.18 14.57
C ARG A 90 -6.96 -22.44 15.88
N GLY A 91 -6.82 -21.44 16.75
CA GLY A 91 -6.20 -21.54 18.07
C GLY A 91 -7.20 -21.74 19.19
#